data_AF-A0A4Z1E765-F1
#
_entry.id   AF-A0A4Z1E765-F1
#
_cell.length_a   1.000
_cell.length_b   1.000
_cell.length_c   1.000
_cell.angle_alpha   90.00
_cell.angle_beta   90.00
_cell.angle_gamma   90.00
#
_symmetry.space_group_name_H-M   'P 1'
#
loop_
_entity.id
_entity.type
_entity.pdbx_description
1 polymer ?
#
loop_
_entity_poly.entity_id
_entity_poly.type
_entity_poly.pdbx_seq_one_letter_code
_entity_poly.pdbx_strand_id
1 'polypeptide(L)'
;MGSKNARGQAPVKRAAQVYAEQKAAGKLSTEQQKEAQKQQAQQSKAQQLVQEKPLALRRIFNFDYTTLPKHAALKVVKDASTGTVKLHIKIDIINHQKTANEGNLNVVLSKYADLITKIEFRLVAPTYHESSEVYNLRVRNMMQTINCLNKFKIDEFQFVVSLNNAFNFNQMKLAASAFGLNFKDWTMVTEILRVKGRFSVDIGSPWDRRLAGLYKAQFLVHKEK
;
A
#
# COMPACT_ATOMS: atom_id res chain seq x y z
N MET A 1 8.84 41.55 -83.27
CA MET A 1 9.59 41.04 -82.10
C MET A 1 8.58 40.66 -81.03
N GLY A 2 8.46 39.36 -80.75
CA GLY A 2 7.37 38.80 -79.92
C GLY A 2 7.64 38.90 -78.43
N SER A 3 6.70 39.49 -77.69
CA SER A 3 6.63 39.43 -76.24
C SER A 3 6.13 38.05 -75.80
N LYS A 4 6.88 37.33 -74.96
CA LYS A 4 6.43 36.13 -74.25
C LYS A 4 6.86 36.19 -72.78
N ASN A 5 6.10 36.90 -71.97
CA ASN A 5 6.12 36.75 -70.52
C ASN A 5 5.12 35.65 -70.13
N ALA A 6 5.60 34.42 -69.93
CA ALA A 6 4.80 33.34 -69.34
C ALA A 6 5.16 33.17 -67.86
N ARG A 7 4.42 33.92 -67.03
CA ARG A 7 3.72 33.46 -65.82
C ARG A 7 4.46 32.45 -64.93
N GLY A 8 5.05 32.95 -63.84
CA GLY A 8 5.11 32.21 -62.58
C GLY A 8 3.72 32.13 -61.94
N GLN A 9 2.86 31.21 -62.39
CA GLN A 9 1.66 30.85 -61.64
C GLN A 9 1.99 29.69 -60.71
N ALA A 10 1.87 29.93 -59.40
CA ALA A 10 1.97 28.90 -58.38
C ALA A 10 0.93 27.79 -58.66
N PRO A 11 1.26 26.51 -58.42
CA PRO A 11 0.35 25.40 -58.68
C PRO A 11 -0.91 25.53 -57.83
N VAL A 12 -2.07 25.56 -58.49
CA VAL A 12 -3.39 25.61 -57.85
C VAL A 12 -3.67 24.25 -57.20
N LYS A 13 -3.76 24.20 -55.87
CA LYS A 13 -4.11 22.98 -55.13
C LYS A 13 -5.48 22.46 -55.58
N ARG A 14 -5.59 21.15 -55.82
CA ARG A 14 -6.86 20.50 -56.21
C ARG A 14 -7.84 20.53 -55.02
N ALA A 15 -9.13 20.75 -55.27
CA ALA A 15 -10.16 20.83 -54.23
C ALA A 15 -10.18 19.63 -53.26
N ALA A 16 -9.86 18.43 -53.76
CA ALA A 16 -9.75 17.21 -52.94
C ALA A 16 -8.60 17.28 -51.90
N GLN A 17 -7.47 17.92 -52.24
CA GLN A 17 -6.35 18.13 -51.30
C GLN A 17 -6.74 19.15 -50.22
N VAL A 18 -7.43 20.23 -50.59
CA VAL A 18 -7.91 21.23 -49.63
C VAL A 18 -8.91 20.61 -48.64
N TYR A 19 -9.82 19.77 -49.11
CA TYR A 19 -10.77 19.07 -48.25
C TYR A 19 -10.10 18.06 -47.31
N ALA A 20 -9.12 17.30 -47.81
CA ALA A 20 -8.35 16.36 -46.99
C ALA A 20 -7.52 17.07 -45.90
N GLU A 21 -6.86 18.19 -46.24
CA GLU A 21 -6.11 19.03 -45.31
C GLU A 21 -7.03 19.62 -44.22
N GLN A 22 -8.21 20.12 -44.57
CA GLN A 22 -9.20 20.64 -43.61
C GLN A 22 -9.74 19.54 -42.68
N LYS A 23 -10.00 18.34 -43.20
CA LYS A 23 -10.47 17.20 -42.39
C LYS A 23 -9.38 16.69 -41.44
N ALA A 24 -8.12 16.68 -41.87
CA ALA A 24 -6.98 16.34 -41.01
C ALA A 24 -6.75 17.40 -39.92
N ALA A 25 -6.82 18.69 -40.27
CA ALA A 25 -6.71 19.79 -39.31
C ALA A 25 -7.85 19.77 -38.27
N GLY A 26 -9.08 19.46 -38.69
CA GLY A 26 -10.22 19.27 -37.79
C GLY A 26 -10.02 18.14 -36.79
N LYS A 27 -9.48 16.99 -37.23
CA LYS A 27 -9.14 15.86 -36.34
C LYS A 27 -8.05 16.23 -35.32
N LEU A 28 -6.96 16.85 -35.78
CA LEU A 28 -5.87 17.33 -34.93
C LEU A 28 -6.35 18.32 -33.87
N SER A 29 -7.18 19.29 -34.25
CA SER A 29 -7.78 20.27 -33.32
C SER A 29 -8.67 19.59 -32.28
N THR A 30 -9.47 18.60 -32.69
CA THR A 30 -10.35 17.85 -31.78
C THR A 30 -9.55 17.00 -30.78
N GLU A 31 -8.45 16.38 -31.23
CA GLU A 31 -7.55 15.61 -30.36
C GLU A 31 -6.82 16.51 -29.36
N GLN A 32 -6.30 17.66 -29.81
CA GLN A 32 -5.67 18.66 -28.94
C GLN A 32 -6.64 19.19 -27.88
N GLN A 33 -7.90 19.45 -28.23
CA GLN A 33 -8.92 19.87 -27.26
C GLN A 33 -9.23 18.79 -26.23
N LYS A 34 -9.34 17.52 -26.65
CA LYS A 34 -9.54 16.38 -25.72
C LYS A 34 -8.37 16.21 -24.77
N GLU A 35 -7.15 16.40 -25.27
CA GLU A 35 -5.93 16.27 -24.46
C GLU A 35 -5.79 17.43 -23.47
N ALA A 36 -6.07 18.67 -23.89
CA ALA A 36 -6.13 19.83 -23.02
C ALA A 36 -7.18 19.68 -21.91
N GLN A 37 -8.38 19.19 -22.23
CA GLN A 37 -9.42 18.91 -21.23
C GLN A 37 -9.00 17.83 -20.25
N LYS A 38 -8.34 16.75 -20.71
CA LYS A 38 -7.80 15.71 -19.82
C LYS A 38 -6.72 16.27 -18.88
N GLN A 39 -5.81 17.08 -19.39
CA GLN A 39 -4.76 17.70 -18.58
C GLN A 39 -5.36 18.66 -17.55
N GLN A 40 -6.33 19.49 -17.94
CA GLN A 40 -7.00 20.41 -17.02
C GLN A 40 -7.79 19.67 -15.93
N ALA A 41 -8.46 18.57 -16.28
CA ALA A 41 -9.16 17.71 -15.31
C ALA A 41 -8.20 16.96 -14.37
N GLN A 42 -6.99 16.60 -14.83
CA GLN A 42 -5.96 16.02 -13.97
C GLN A 42 -5.37 17.07 -13.02
N GLN A 43 -5.10 18.28 -13.51
CA GLN A 43 -4.59 19.37 -12.70
C GLN A 43 -5.59 19.80 -11.62
N SER A 44 -6.88 19.91 -11.94
CA SER A 44 -7.90 20.26 -10.96
C SER A 44 -8.05 19.20 -9.86
N LYS A 45 -8.03 17.90 -10.23
CA LYS A 45 -8.02 16.80 -9.26
C LYS A 45 -6.78 16.80 -8.37
N ALA A 46 -5.60 17.06 -8.95
CA ALA A 46 -4.35 17.16 -8.19
C ALA A 46 -4.39 18.34 -7.20
N GLN A 47 -4.90 19.50 -7.62
CA GLN A 47 -5.07 20.66 -6.74
C GLN A 47 -6.05 20.39 -5.59
N GLN A 48 -7.18 19.73 -5.86
CA GLN A 48 -8.12 19.32 -4.81
C GLN A 48 -7.47 18.40 -3.79
N LEU A 49 -6.73 17.37 -4.24
CA LEU A 49 -6.01 16.45 -3.37
C LEU A 49 -4.98 17.15 -2.46
N VAL A 50 -4.27 18.16 -2.99
CA VAL A 50 -3.29 18.97 -2.23
C VAL A 50 -3.97 19.75 -1.10
N GLN A 51 -5.20 20.24 -1.31
CA GLN A 51 -5.94 20.98 -0.28
C GLN A 51 -6.65 20.07 0.73
N GLU A 52 -7.17 18.92 0.29
CA GLU A 52 -7.93 18.01 1.16
C GLU A 52 -7.04 17.20 2.11
N LYS A 53 -5.83 16.83 1.67
CA LYS A 53 -4.93 15.96 2.44
C LYS A 53 -4.54 16.55 3.81
N PRO A 54 -4.14 17.83 3.95
CA PRO A 54 -3.84 18.43 5.26
C PRO A 54 -5.06 18.49 6.19
N LEU A 55 -6.26 18.74 5.65
CA LEU A 55 -7.50 18.77 6.42
C LEU A 55 -7.87 17.38 6.93
N ALA A 56 -7.74 16.35 6.09
CA ALA A 56 -7.94 14.96 6.48
C ALA A 56 -6.97 14.53 7.58
N LEU A 57 -5.68 14.86 7.45
CA LEU A 57 -4.66 14.56 8.46
C LEU A 57 -4.97 15.26 9.80
N ARG A 58 -5.38 16.54 9.78
CA ARG A 58 -5.80 17.25 11.00
C ARG A 58 -7.00 16.60 11.67
N ARG A 59 -8.01 16.18 10.90
CA ARG A 59 -9.19 15.47 11.45
C ARG A 59 -8.79 14.16 12.11
N ILE A 60 -7.94 13.36 11.43
CA ILE A 60 -7.39 12.11 11.94
C ILE A 60 -6.58 12.34 13.23
N PHE A 61 -5.75 13.38 13.28
CA PHE A 61 -4.93 13.70 14.44
C PHE A 61 -5.77 14.16 15.64
N ASN A 62 -6.80 14.97 15.42
CA ASN A 62 -7.67 15.50 16.47
C ASN A 62 -8.75 14.51 16.93
N PHE A 63 -8.96 13.41 16.22
CA PHE A 63 -9.94 12.39 16.60
C PHE A 63 -9.65 11.81 18.00
N ASP A 64 -10.71 11.59 18.78
CA ASP A 64 -10.63 10.95 20.08
C ASP A 64 -10.70 9.42 19.95
N TYR A 65 -9.54 8.78 19.91
CA TYR A 65 -9.41 7.33 19.80
C TYR A 65 -9.88 6.56 21.04
N THR A 66 -10.19 7.23 22.16
CA THR A 66 -10.76 6.56 23.34
C THR A 66 -12.20 6.09 23.11
N THR A 67 -12.87 6.64 22.09
CA THR A 67 -14.21 6.24 21.65
C THR A 67 -14.23 4.92 20.87
N LEU A 68 -13.07 4.45 20.41
CA LEU A 68 -12.97 3.17 19.69
C LEU A 68 -12.75 2.00 20.66
N PRO A 69 -13.21 0.79 20.30
CA PRO A 69 -12.94 -0.40 21.10
C PRO A 69 -11.43 -0.64 21.26
N LYS A 70 -11.02 -1.00 22.47
CA LYS A 70 -9.62 -1.26 22.83
C LYS A 70 -9.29 -2.75 22.69
N HIS A 71 -8.02 -3.05 22.42
CA HIS A 71 -7.46 -4.39 22.37
C HIS A 71 -5.96 -4.32 22.73
N ALA A 72 -5.42 -5.23 23.53
CA ALA A 72 -4.04 -5.16 24.02
C ALA A 72 -2.99 -5.26 22.90
N ALA A 73 -3.33 -5.91 21.79
CA ALA A 73 -2.49 -5.91 20.59
C ALA A 73 -2.45 -4.55 19.86
N LEU A 74 -3.34 -3.60 20.14
CA LEU A 74 -3.46 -2.34 19.41
C LEU A 74 -3.01 -1.16 20.28
N LYS A 75 -2.21 -0.27 19.71
CA LYS A 75 -1.84 1.00 20.33
C LYS A 75 -1.78 2.11 19.30
N VAL A 76 -2.61 3.14 19.48
CA VAL A 76 -2.55 4.36 18.69
C VAL A 76 -1.51 5.30 19.29
N VAL A 77 -0.60 5.80 18.46
CA VAL A 77 0.41 6.80 18.85
C VAL A 77 0.22 8.03 17.97
N LYS A 78 0.03 9.18 18.62
CA LYS A 78 0.01 10.49 17.96
C LYS A 78 1.40 11.10 18.06
N ASP A 79 1.98 11.46 16.91
CA ASP A 79 3.23 12.21 16.85
C ASP A 79 2.91 13.67 16.60
N ALA A 80 3.00 14.49 17.66
CA ALA A 80 2.73 15.91 17.59
C ALA A 80 3.73 16.69 16.74
N SER A 81 4.95 16.18 16.55
CA SER A 81 5.98 16.86 15.76
C SER A 81 5.69 16.77 14.26
N THR A 82 5.13 15.64 13.82
CA THR A 82 4.78 15.41 12.41
C THR A 82 3.27 15.59 12.13
N GLY A 83 2.45 15.74 13.17
CA GLY A 83 0.99 15.77 13.06
C GLY A 83 0.39 14.45 12.55
N THR A 84 1.12 13.34 12.72
CA THR A 84 0.71 12.02 12.20
C THR A 84 0.19 11.11 13.30
N VAL A 85 -0.65 10.15 12.89
CA VAL A 85 -1.15 9.09 13.78
C VAL A 85 -0.69 7.76 13.22
N LYS A 86 -0.09 6.92 14.06
CA LYS A 86 0.38 5.59 13.71
C LYS A 86 -0.29 4.55 14.62
N LEU A 87 -0.85 3.51 14.01
CA LEU A 87 -1.36 2.35 14.72
C LEU A 87 -0.24 1.31 14.84
N HIS A 88 0.12 0.95 16.06
CA HIS A 88 0.99 -0.18 16.34
C HIS A 88 0.13 -1.41 16.62
N ILE A 89 0.38 -2.47 15.87
CA ILE A 89 -0.24 -3.79 16.05
C ILE A 89 0.84 -4.74 16.54
N LYS A 90 0.75 -5.27 17.74
CA LYS A 90 1.72 -6.22 18.30
C LYS A 90 1.08 -7.60 18.47
N ILE A 91 1.49 -8.55 17.65
CA ILE A 91 1.13 -9.96 17.77
C ILE A 91 2.25 -10.69 18.50
N ASP A 92 2.03 -10.99 19.78
CA ASP A 92 2.98 -11.69 20.65
C ASP A 92 2.52 -13.14 20.87
N ILE A 93 2.98 -14.04 20.00
CA ILE A 93 2.56 -15.45 20.01
C ILE A 93 3.17 -16.18 21.21
N ILE A 94 4.38 -15.76 21.63
CA ILE A 94 5.06 -16.34 22.78
C ILE A 94 4.28 -16.02 24.06
N ASN A 95 3.80 -14.79 24.21
CA ASN A 95 3.05 -14.32 25.38
C ASN A 95 1.55 -14.10 25.09
N HIS A 96 0.92 -15.04 24.37
CA HIS A 96 -0.45 -14.93 23.87
C HIS A 96 -1.54 -14.87 24.94
N GLN A 97 -1.23 -15.25 26.19
CA GLN A 97 -2.16 -15.21 27.33
C GLN A 97 -2.75 -13.82 27.56
N LYS A 98 -2.04 -12.75 27.17
CA LYS A 98 -2.48 -11.36 27.32
C LYS A 98 -3.63 -10.97 26.39
N THR A 99 -3.84 -11.70 25.29
CA THR A 99 -4.86 -11.39 24.27
C THR A 99 -5.92 -12.49 24.13
N ALA A 100 -5.77 -13.61 24.84
CA ALA A 100 -6.62 -14.80 24.68
C ALA A 100 -8.08 -14.57 25.12
N ASN A 101 -8.31 -13.65 26.07
CA ASN A 101 -9.64 -13.35 26.62
C ASN A 101 -10.26 -12.06 26.06
N GLU A 102 -9.65 -11.47 25.04
CA GLU A 102 -10.11 -10.21 24.46
C GLU A 102 -11.09 -10.44 23.30
N GLY A 103 -11.88 -9.41 22.97
CA GLY A 103 -12.73 -9.44 21.80
C GLY A 103 -11.91 -9.69 20.52
N ASN A 104 -12.55 -10.27 19.50
CA ASN A 104 -11.86 -10.64 18.26
C ASN A 104 -11.09 -9.45 17.65
N LEU A 105 -9.75 -9.58 17.57
CA LEU A 105 -8.84 -8.54 17.06
C LEU A 105 -9.31 -7.97 15.72
N ASN A 106 -9.74 -8.80 14.77
CA ASN A 106 -10.10 -8.34 13.44
C ASN A 106 -11.40 -7.51 13.46
N VAL A 107 -12.32 -7.80 14.38
CA VAL A 107 -13.54 -7.00 14.60
C VAL A 107 -13.16 -5.63 15.17
N VAL A 108 -12.30 -5.60 16.18
CA VAL A 108 -11.83 -4.34 16.80
C VAL A 108 -11.03 -3.52 15.80
N LEU A 109 -10.06 -4.14 15.11
CA LEU A 109 -9.19 -3.51 14.12
C LEU A 109 -10.00 -2.85 13.00
N SER A 110 -11.07 -3.50 12.52
CA SER A 110 -11.91 -2.93 11.46
C SER A 110 -12.49 -1.55 11.78
N LYS A 111 -12.67 -1.20 13.07
CA LYS A 111 -13.18 0.11 13.50
C LYS A 111 -12.18 1.26 13.33
N TYR A 112 -10.92 0.94 13.03
CA TYR A 112 -9.85 1.92 12.80
C TYR A 112 -9.63 2.22 11.31
N ALA A 113 -10.29 1.50 10.40
CA ALA A 113 -9.98 1.49 8.96
C ALA A 113 -10.04 2.87 8.27
N ASP A 114 -10.99 3.71 8.66
CA ASP A 114 -11.19 5.03 8.05
C ASP A 114 -10.31 6.13 8.64
N LEU A 115 -9.68 5.87 9.79
CA LEU A 115 -8.94 6.87 10.58
C LEU A 115 -7.43 6.64 10.56
N ILE A 116 -6.98 5.43 10.24
CA ILE A 116 -5.56 5.06 10.30
C ILE A 116 -5.03 4.85 8.89
N THR A 117 -4.02 5.64 8.52
CA THR A 117 -3.28 5.48 7.25
C THR A 117 -1.84 5.00 7.45
N LYS A 118 -1.32 4.98 8.69
CA LYS A 118 0.03 4.51 9.01
C LYS A 118 0.01 3.39 10.02
N ILE A 119 0.68 2.28 9.72
CA ILE A 119 0.67 1.07 10.54
C ILE A 119 2.08 0.51 10.73
N GLU A 120 2.44 0.20 11.98
CA GLU A 120 3.56 -0.69 12.30
C GLU A 120 2.99 -2.01 12.82
N PHE A 121 3.20 -3.08 12.07
CA PHE A 121 2.80 -4.43 12.46
C PHE A 121 4.00 -5.19 13.01
N ARG A 122 4.00 -5.51 14.30
CA ARG A 122 5.08 -6.21 14.99
C ARG A 122 4.69 -7.65 15.31
N LEU A 123 5.48 -8.59 14.83
CA LEU A 123 5.35 -10.02 15.09
C LEU A 123 6.45 -10.51 16.04
N VAL A 124 6.04 -11.14 17.14
CA VAL A 124 6.92 -11.93 18.02
C VAL A 124 6.47 -13.38 17.94
N ALA A 125 7.20 -14.20 17.19
CA ALA A 125 6.90 -15.61 16.97
C ALA A 125 7.91 -16.52 17.69
N PRO A 126 7.51 -17.76 18.09
CA PRO A 126 8.45 -18.71 18.67
C PRO A 126 9.40 -19.27 17.60
N THR A 127 10.56 -19.77 18.03
CA THR A 127 11.53 -20.44 17.15
C THR A 127 10.96 -21.69 16.51
N TYR A 128 10.10 -22.40 17.24
CA TYR A 128 9.42 -23.60 16.77
C TYR A 128 7.94 -23.48 17.08
N HIS A 129 7.11 -23.91 16.14
CA HIS A 129 5.67 -24.05 16.36
C HIS A 129 5.44 -25.43 17.00
N GLU A 130 4.54 -25.50 17.97
CA GLU A 130 4.26 -26.73 18.74
C GLU A 130 3.82 -27.89 17.85
N SER A 131 3.01 -27.61 16.82
CA SER A 131 2.56 -28.60 15.85
C SER A 131 2.25 -27.95 14.49
N SER A 132 2.00 -28.79 13.48
CA SER A 132 1.54 -28.34 12.16
C SER A 132 0.19 -27.63 12.24
N GLU A 133 -0.72 -28.17 13.07
CA GLU A 133 -2.08 -27.67 13.24
C GLU A 133 -2.06 -26.29 13.89
N VAL A 134 -1.23 -26.12 14.92
CA VAL A 134 -1.00 -24.83 15.59
C VAL A 134 -0.39 -23.83 14.63
N TYR A 135 0.59 -24.23 13.81
CA TYR A 135 1.16 -23.37 12.78
C TYR A 135 0.11 -22.94 11.74
N ASN A 136 -0.66 -23.87 11.19
CA ASN A 136 -1.69 -23.61 10.19
C ASN A 136 -2.82 -22.72 10.75
N LEU A 137 -3.19 -22.88 12.02
CA LEU A 137 -4.11 -21.96 12.69
C LEU A 137 -3.53 -20.54 12.75
N ARG A 138 -2.25 -20.39 13.12
CA ARG A 138 -1.58 -19.08 13.14
C ARG A 138 -1.50 -18.47 11.74
N VAL A 139 -1.24 -19.27 10.70
CA VAL A 139 -1.27 -18.83 9.29
C VAL A 139 -2.65 -18.28 8.92
N ARG A 140 -3.73 -19.01 9.22
CA ARG A 140 -5.10 -18.56 8.98
C ARG A 140 -5.41 -17.24 9.69
N ASN A 141 -5.06 -17.13 10.97
CA ASN A 141 -5.29 -15.91 11.74
C ASN A 141 -4.52 -14.71 11.16
N MET A 142 -3.26 -14.92 10.77
CA MET A 142 -2.46 -13.87 10.10
C MET A 142 -3.09 -13.44 8.78
N MET A 143 -3.58 -14.38 7.96
CA MET A 143 -4.25 -14.06 6.70
C MET A 143 -5.55 -13.27 6.92
N GLN A 144 -6.34 -13.60 7.95
CA GLN A 144 -7.53 -12.83 8.30
C GLN A 144 -7.19 -11.40 8.72
N THR A 145 -6.12 -11.21 9.49
CA THR A 145 -5.66 -9.86 9.86
C THR A 145 -5.16 -9.08 8.65
N ILE A 146 -4.40 -9.71 7.73
CA ILE A 146 -3.98 -9.09 6.47
C ILE A 146 -5.18 -8.70 5.60
N ASN A 147 -6.20 -9.56 5.50
CA ASN A 147 -7.44 -9.25 4.79
C ASN A 147 -8.20 -8.09 5.43
N CYS A 148 -8.16 -7.95 6.76
CA CYS A 148 -8.71 -6.78 7.46
C CYS A 148 -7.94 -5.51 7.09
N LEU A 149 -6.60 -5.56 7.10
CA LEU A 149 -5.72 -4.43 6.77
C LEU A 149 -5.86 -3.97 5.31
N ASN A 150 -6.15 -4.88 4.38
CA ASN A 150 -6.41 -4.55 2.98
C ASN A 150 -7.67 -3.67 2.75
N LYS A 151 -8.50 -3.48 3.78
CA LYS A 151 -9.66 -2.57 3.74
C LYS A 151 -9.30 -1.14 4.14
N PHE A 152 -8.11 -0.91 4.67
CA PHE A 152 -7.64 0.39 5.12
C PHE A 152 -7.06 1.18 3.94
N LYS A 153 -7.08 2.50 4.04
CA LYS A 153 -6.38 3.41 3.10
C LYS A 153 -4.96 3.66 3.63
N ILE A 154 -4.10 2.67 3.53
CA ILE A 154 -2.74 2.71 4.11
C ILE A 154 -1.77 3.46 3.18
N ASP A 155 -1.14 4.49 3.72
CA ASP A 155 -0.06 5.26 3.09
C ASP A 155 1.33 4.69 3.47
N GLU A 156 1.46 4.14 4.68
CA GLU A 156 2.74 3.66 5.22
C GLU A 156 2.50 2.39 6.04
N PHE A 157 3.12 1.28 5.62
CA PHE A 157 3.08 0.03 6.37
C PHE A 157 4.49 -0.51 6.62
N GLN A 158 4.79 -0.81 7.88
CA GLN A 158 6.04 -1.47 8.24
C GLN A 158 5.76 -2.77 9.01
N PHE A 159 6.21 -3.88 8.45
CA PHE A 159 6.20 -5.18 9.10
C PHE A 159 7.51 -5.38 9.87
N VAL A 160 7.43 -5.53 11.19
CA VAL A 160 8.57 -5.72 12.08
C VAL A 160 8.54 -7.16 12.60
N VAL A 161 9.60 -7.93 12.35
CA VAL A 161 9.74 -9.29 12.91
C VAL A 161 10.78 -9.28 14.02
N SER A 162 10.38 -9.67 15.23
CA SER A 162 11.31 -9.83 16.35
C SER A 162 11.94 -11.23 16.33
N LEU A 163 13.27 -11.27 16.24
CA LEU A 163 14.07 -12.49 16.17
C LEU A 163 14.91 -12.67 17.43
N ASN A 164 15.14 -13.91 17.84
CA ASN A 164 16.09 -14.20 18.91
C ASN A 164 17.55 -14.14 18.44
N ASN A 165 17.81 -14.33 17.14
CA ASN A 165 19.11 -14.24 16.50
C ASN A 165 18.95 -13.85 15.02
N ALA A 166 20.04 -13.41 14.38
CA ALA A 166 20.02 -12.86 13.02
C ALA A 166 19.59 -13.85 11.91
N PHE A 167 19.69 -15.16 12.15
CA PHE A 167 19.52 -16.19 11.13
C PHE A 167 18.31 -17.10 11.35
N ASN A 168 17.38 -16.70 12.22
CA ASN A 168 16.23 -17.53 12.59
C ASN A 168 15.04 -17.35 11.64
N PHE A 169 15.10 -18.02 10.49
CA PHE A 169 14.00 -18.00 9.52
C PHE A 169 12.67 -18.52 10.09
N ASN A 170 12.71 -19.45 11.04
CA ASN A 170 11.48 -20.06 11.55
C ASN A 170 10.58 -19.01 12.21
N GLN A 171 11.15 -18.03 12.92
CA GLN A 171 10.39 -16.92 13.49
C GLN A 171 9.84 -15.95 12.43
N MET A 172 10.42 -15.93 11.22
CA MET A 172 9.96 -15.11 10.11
C MET A 172 8.83 -15.75 9.31
N LYS A 173 8.56 -17.06 9.44
CA LYS A 173 7.62 -17.77 8.57
C LYS A 173 6.24 -17.10 8.48
N LEU A 174 5.70 -16.66 9.62
CA LEU A 174 4.40 -15.98 9.65
C LEU A 174 4.41 -14.59 9.02
N ALA A 175 5.58 -13.95 8.89
CA ALA A 175 5.72 -12.68 8.17
C ALA A 175 5.51 -12.82 6.66
N ALA A 176 5.52 -14.05 6.11
CA ALA A 176 5.13 -14.31 4.74
C ALA A 176 3.68 -13.85 4.45
N SER A 177 2.83 -13.69 5.46
CA SER A 177 1.49 -13.11 5.28
C SER A 177 1.51 -11.69 4.71
N ALA A 178 2.60 -10.93 4.89
CA ALA A 178 2.74 -9.57 4.34
C ALA A 178 2.62 -9.54 2.81
N PHE A 179 2.98 -10.61 2.11
CA PHE A 179 2.80 -10.74 0.66
C PHE A 179 1.32 -10.84 0.24
N GLY A 180 0.40 -10.98 1.20
CA GLY A 180 -1.04 -10.89 0.97
C GLY A 180 -1.60 -9.47 0.99
N LEU A 181 -0.78 -8.45 1.28
CA LEU A 181 -1.19 -7.06 1.21
C LEU A 181 -1.47 -6.65 -0.24
N ASN A 182 -2.54 -5.89 -0.48
CA ASN A 182 -2.96 -5.46 -1.82
C ASN A 182 -2.30 -4.14 -2.29
N PHE A 183 -1.55 -3.49 -1.41
CA PHE A 183 -0.75 -2.31 -1.70
C PHE A 183 0.74 -2.67 -1.77
N LYS A 184 1.52 -1.91 -2.55
CA LYS A 184 2.93 -2.20 -2.83
C LYS A 184 3.89 -1.49 -1.87
N ASP A 185 3.45 -0.42 -1.23
CA ASP A 185 4.30 0.48 -0.43
C ASP A 185 4.41 0.01 1.03
N TRP A 186 4.81 -1.24 1.22
CA TRP A 186 5.14 -1.78 2.53
C TRP A 186 6.61 -2.15 2.64
N THR A 187 7.15 -2.08 3.86
CA THR A 187 8.52 -2.48 4.18
C THR A 187 8.52 -3.59 5.21
N MET A 188 9.57 -4.42 5.20
CA MET A 188 9.82 -5.40 6.26
C MET A 188 11.18 -5.15 6.89
N VAL A 189 11.21 -5.18 8.21
CA VAL A 189 12.43 -5.06 9.01
C VAL A 189 12.47 -6.15 10.07
N THR A 190 13.67 -6.54 10.45
CA THR A 190 13.90 -7.44 11.58
C THR A 190 14.52 -6.68 12.74
N GLU A 191 14.11 -7.05 13.95
CA GLU A 191 14.71 -6.59 15.20
C GLU A 191 15.24 -7.81 15.95
N ILE A 192 16.53 -7.84 16.24
CA ILE A 192 17.13 -8.94 17.01
C ILE A 192 17.06 -8.59 18.50
N LEU A 193 16.53 -9.49 19.31
CA LEU A 193 16.44 -9.32 20.75
C LEU A 193 17.83 -8.98 21.32
N ARG A 194 17.89 -7.94 22.17
CA ARG A 194 19.10 -7.44 22.83
C ARG A 194 20.15 -6.81 21.90
N VAL A 195 19.88 -6.70 20.60
CA VAL A 195 20.72 -5.95 19.66
C VAL A 195 20.01 -4.66 19.31
N LYS A 196 20.70 -3.53 19.44
CA LYS A 196 20.15 -2.24 18.99
C LYS A 196 20.21 -2.18 17.47
N GLY A 197 19.06 -1.93 16.85
CA GLY A 197 18.97 -1.70 15.41
C GLY A 197 17.76 -2.37 14.78
N ARG A 198 17.42 -1.89 13.58
CA ARG A 198 16.46 -2.51 12.67
C ARG A 198 17.22 -2.87 11.40
N PHE A 199 17.03 -4.08 10.91
CA PHE A 199 17.69 -4.56 9.69
C PHE A 199 16.63 -4.80 8.61
N SER A 200 16.72 -4.05 7.52
CA SER A 200 15.79 -4.17 6.40
C SER A 200 15.86 -5.55 5.74
N VAL A 201 14.69 -6.08 5.38
CA VAL A 201 14.58 -7.21 4.46
C VAL A 201 14.35 -6.64 3.08
N ASP A 202 15.44 -6.46 2.33
CA ASP A 202 15.38 -5.82 1.03
C ASP A 202 14.67 -6.70 -0.01
N ILE A 203 13.96 -6.05 -0.93
CA ILE A 203 13.29 -6.71 -2.05
C ILE A 203 14.33 -7.48 -2.88
N GLY A 204 14.06 -8.75 -3.20
CA GLY A 204 14.97 -9.62 -3.94
C GLY A 204 16.06 -10.28 -3.09
N SER A 205 16.19 -9.92 -1.81
CA SER A 205 17.10 -10.60 -0.89
C SER A 205 16.77 -12.09 -0.75
N PRO A 206 17.70 -12.95 -0.29
CA PRO A 206 17.41 -14.35 0.00
C PRO A 206 16.22 -14.53 0.97
N TRP A 207 16.07 -13.64 1.95
CA TRP A 207 14.96 -13.65 2.89
C TRP A 207 13.62 -13.34 2.21
N ASP A 208 13.57 -12.25 1.43
CA ASP A 208 12.39 -11.85 0.66
C ASP A 208 11.92 -12.98 -0.27
N ARG A 209 12.84 -13.53 -1.08
CA ARG A 209 12.52 -14.64 -2.01
C ARG A 209 12.00 -15.88 -1.28
N ARG A 210 12.60 -16.22 -0.13
CA ARG A 210 12.19 -17.39 0.66
C ARG A 210 10.80 -17.19 1.28
N LEU A 211 10.50 -15.99 1.78
CA LEU A 211 9.17 -15.65 2.30
C LEU A 211 8.12 -15.62 1.19
N ALA A 212 8.45 -15.06 0.02
CA ALA A 212 7.56 -15.06 -1.14
C ALA A 212 7.22 -16.50 -1.60
N GLY A 213 8.23 -17.38 -1.62
CA GLY A 213 8.03 -18.81 -1.90
C GLY A 213 7.14 -19.48 -0.86
N LEU A 214 7.37 -19.20 0.42
CA LEU A 214 6.56 -19.72 1.53
C LEU A 214 5.11 -19.25 1.44
N TYR A 215 4.88 -17.97 1.12
CA TYR A 215 3.54 -17.41 0.92
C TYR A 215 2.78 -18.17 -0.17
N LYS A 216 3.42 -18.40 -1.32
CA LYS A 216 2.81 -19.16 -2.43
C LYS A 216 2.48 -20.60 -2.03
N ALA A 217 3.38 -21.25 -1.30
CA ALA A 217 3.22 -22.66 -0.93
C ALA A 217 2.20 -22.89 0.19
N GLN A 218 2.11 -21.99 1.18
CA GLN A 218 1.41 -22.26 2.44
C GLN A 218 0.30 -21.26 2.78
N PHE A 219 0.33 -20.04 2.23
CA PHE A 219 -0.62 -18.99 2.62
C PHE A 219 -1.72 -18.78 1.59
N LEU A 220 -1.42 -18.92 0.29
CA LEU A 220 -2.42 -18.77 -0.78
C LEU A 220 -3.60 -19.75 -0.64
N VAL A 221 -3.35 -20.94 -0.09
CA VAL A 221 -4.40 -21.95 0.17
C VAL A 221 -5.43 -21.47 1.21
N HIS A 222 -5.05 -20.50 2.05
CA HIS A 222 -5.89 -19.89 3.08
C HIS A 222 -6.42 -18.51 2.68
N LYS A 223 -6.19 -18.08 1.44
CA LYS A 223 -6.75 -16.83 0.94
C LYS A 223 -8.24 -17.03 0.69
N GLU A 224 -9.08 -16.45 1.54
CA GLU A 224 -10.51 -16.35 1.29
C GLU A 224 -10.75 -15.60 -0.03
N LYS A 225 -11.62 -16.15 -0.89
CA LYS A 225 -12.00 -15.56 -2.18
C LYS A 225 -12.90 -14.36 -1.99
#